data_AF-A0A2V5YKW1-F1
#
_entry.id   AF-A0A2V5YKW1-F1
#
_cell.length_a   1.000
_cell.length_b   1.000
_cell.length_c   1.000
_cell.angle_alpha   90.00
_cell.angle_beta   90.00
_cell.angle_gamma   90.00
#
_symmetry.space_group_name_H-M   'P 1'
#
loop_
_entity.id
_entity.type
_entity.pdbx_description
1 polymer ?
#
loop_
_entity_poly.entity_id
_entity_poly.type
_entity_poly.pdbx_seq_one_letter_code
_entity_poly.pdbx_strand_id
1 'polypeptide(L)'
;MTRKGGDHDFGVVFSIDTSGHNYTELHDFAGGDSDGATSDHGYVVQSGDHLYGTTANGGDNDLGSVFVINTNGNNYQRLYSFSGRTNNEDGSKPIDNVILVNGWLYGMTTEGGTKNLGTIFKVSPTPSRSPTPAPRPTPPPARPVEIRSIAT
;
A
#
# COMPACT_ATOMS: atom_id res chain seq x y z
N MET A 1 14.92 6.66 -2.52
CA MET A 1 14.76 5.87 -1.28
C MET A 1 16.13 5.35 -0.87
N THR A 2 16.43 5.26 0.41
CA THR A 2 17.70 4.71 0.94
C THR A 2 17.52 3.27 1.43
N ARG A 3 18.63 2.52 1.56
CA ARG A 3 18.64 1.16 2.14
C ARG A 3 18.64 1.14 3.68
N LYS A 4 18.99 2.28 4.27
CA LYS A 4 19.31 2.52 5.68
C LYS A 4 19.15 4.02 6.00
N GLY A 5 19.14 4.38 7.28
CA GLY A 5 18.85 5.74 7.76
C GLY A 5 17.42 5.90 8.25
N GLY A 6 17.05 7.15 8.59
CA GLY A 6 15.83 7.42 9.37
C GLY A 6 16.03 7.10 10.86
N ASP A 7 14.98 7.28 11.66
CA ASP A 7 15.00 7.12 13.10
C ASP A 7 15.28 5.66 13.54
N HIS A 8 14.95 4.69 12.69
CA HIS A 8 15.04 3.25 12.97
C HIS A 8 16.08 2.50 12.11
N ASP A 9 16.84 3.21 11.29
CA ASP A 9 17.76 2.64 10.29
C ASP A 9 17.06 1.76 9.22
N PHE A 10 15.75 1.92 9.03
CA PHE A 10 14.95 1.17 8.05
C PHE A 10 14.84 1.85 6.68
N GLY A 11 15.49 3.00 6.51
CA GLY A 11 15.55 3.75 5.26
C GLY A 11 14.49 4.84 5.18
N VAL A 12 14.67 5.75 4.22
CA VAL A 12 13.76 6.88 3.99
C VAL A 12 13.45 7.01 2.49
N VAL A 13 12.26 7.54 2.18
CA VAL A 13 11.98 8.13 0.87
C VAL A 13 12.28 9.63 1.00
N PHE A 14 13.07 10.16 0.08
CA PHE A 14 13.44 11.58 0.09
C PHE A 14 13.38 12.15 -1.33
N SER A 15 13.23 13.47 -1.42
CA SER A 15 13.43 14.26 -2.64
C SER A 15 14.58 15.24 -2.45
N ILE A 16 15.26 15.54 -3.55
CA ILE A 16 16.31 16.55 -3.62
C ILE A 16 16.31 17.12 -5.03
N ASP A 17 16.56 18.42 -5.17
CA ASP A 17 16.66 19.04 -6.48
C ASP A 17 17.92 18.54 -7.21
N THR A 18 17.92 18.63 -8.55
CA THR A 18 19.10 18.26 -9.36
C THR A 18 20.31 19.14 -9.08
N SER A 19 20.12 20.29 -8.42
CA SER A 19 21.19 21.15 -7.92
C SER A 19 21.81 20.66 -6.60
N GLY A 20 21.25 19.60 -5.99
CA GLY A 20 21.63 19.11 -4.67
C GLY A 20 21.04 19.91 -3.50
N HIS A 21 20.14 20.86 -3.75
CA HIS A 21 19.48 21.65 -2.72
C HIS A 21 18.07 21.11 -2.41
N ASN A 22 17.42 21.68 -1.39
CA ASN A 22 16.03 21.39 -1.02
C ASN A 22 15.77 19.91 -0.70
N TYR A 23 16.71 19.27 0.00
CA TYR A 23 16.48 17.95 0.58
C TYR A 23 15.23 17.97 1.44
N THR A 24 14.31 17.06 1.15
CA THR A 24 13.09 16.86 1.93
C THR A 24 12.89 15.37 2.15
N GLU A 25 12.67 15.00 3.40
CA GLU A 25 12.25 13.64 3.73
C GLU A 25 10.75 13.52 3.47
N LEU A 26 10.38 12.56 2.64
CA LEU A 26 9.00 12.30 2.24
C LEU A 26 8.35 11.23 3.12
N HIS A 27 9.13 10.25 3.58
CA HIS A 27 8.67 9.19 4.49
C HIS A 27 9.86 8.57 5.21
N ASP A 28 9.77 8.47 6.53
CA ASP A 28 10.68 7.68 7.37
C ASP A 28 10.03 6.33 7.67
N PHE A 29 10.70 5.24 7.31
CA PHE A 29 10.18 3.90 7.52
C PHE A 29 10.29 3.50 8.99
N ALA A 30 9.17 3.17 9.62
CA ALA A 30 9.12 2.72 11.01
C ALA A 30 9.16 1.17 11.16
N GLY A 31 9.00 0.42 10.06
CA GLY A 31 8.87 -1.03 10.10
C GLY A 31 7.57 -1.53 10.74
N GLY A 32 7.49 -2.85 10.98
CA GLY A 32 6.33 -3.50 11.59
C GLY A 32 5.14 -3.71 10.65
N ASP A 33 3.96 -4.02 11.19
CA ASP A 33 2.78 -4.39 10.39
C ASP A 33 2.08 -3.19 9.73
N SER A 34 2.31 -1.98 10.24
CA SER A 34 1.68 -0.75 9.75
C SER A 34 2.53 0.04 8.76
N ASP A 35 3.81 -0.31 8.60
CA ASP A 35 4.74 0.36 7.70
C ASP A 35 5.77 -0.61 7.11
N GLY A 36 6.54 -0.16 6.13
CA GLY A 36 7.60 -0.95 5.52
C GLY A 36 8.95 -0.77 6.22
N ALA A 37 9.90 -1.63 5.87
CA ALA A 37 11.31 -1.44 6.13
C ALA A 37 12.14 -1.90 4.92
N THR A 38 13.14 -1.12 4.56
CA THR A 38 14.05 -1.46 3.45
C THR A 38 15.12 -2.44 3.94
N SER A 39 15.57 -3.36 3.07
CA SER A 39 16.68 -4.28 3.40
C SER A 39 17.90 -4.00 2.54
N ASP A 40 17.73 -4.06 1.22
CA ASP A 40 18.87 -4.11 0.30
C ASP A 40 18.71 -3.21 -0.92
N HIS A 41 17.51 -2.83 -1.33
CA HIS A 41 17.29 -2.07 -2.56
C HIS A 41 16.18 -1.07 -2.35
N GLY A 42 16.52 0.22 -2.39
CA GLY A 42 15.59 1.31 -2.18
C GLY A 42 15.26 2.00 -3.49
N TYR A 43 14.24 1.51 -4.18
CA TYR A 43 13.81 2.12 -5.44
C TYR A 43 12.33 2.47 -5.43
N VAL A 44 12.00 3.52 -6.19
CA VAL A 44 10.62 3.95 -6.44
C VAL A 44 10.48 4.27 -7.93
N VAL A 45 9.29 4.02 -8.46
CA VAL A 45 8.88 4.49 -9.79
C VAL A 45 7.88 5.61 -9.63
N GLN A 46 8.09 6.70 -10.37
CA GLN A 46 7.14 7.80 -10.42
C GLN A 46 6.14 7.61 -11.56
N SER A 47 4.86 7.86 -11.29
CA SER A 47 3.84 8.04 -12.32
C SER A 47 2.85 9.13 -11.90
N GLY A 48 2.87 10.26 -12.61
CA GLY A 48 2.18 11.47 -12.19
C GLY A 48 2.69 11.98 -10.84
N ASP A 49 1.78 12.25 -9.93
CA ASP A 49 2.08 12.74 -8.57
C ASP A 49 2.30 11.62 -7.55
N HIS A 50 2.47 10.38 -7.99
CA HIS A 50 2.66 9.21 -7.12
C HIS A 50 4.03 8.57 -7.32
N LEU A 51 4.61 8.13 -6.22
CA LEU A 51 5.79 7.27 -6.12
C LEU A 51 5.32 5.90 -5.64
N TYR A 52 5.62 4.85 -6.41
CA TYR A 52 5.33 3.46 -6.06
C TYR A 52 6.62 2.73 -5.75
N GLY A 53 6.61 1.90 -4.72
CA GLY A 53 7.78 1.12 -4.34
C GLY A 53 7.43 -0.11 -3.55
N THR A 54 8.47 -0.85 -3.17
CA THR A 54 8.36 -2.05 -2.34
C THR A 54 9.27 -1.94 -1.13
N THR A 55 8.85 -2.57 -0.04
CA THR A 55 9.70 -2.79 1.13
C THR A 55 9.87 -4.29 1.34
N ALA A 56 11.11 -4.75 1.48
CA ALA A 56 11.40 -6.17 1.67
C ALA A 56 10.96 -6.66 3.06
N ASN A 57 10.89 -5.75 4.03
CA ASN A 57 10.44 -5.96 5.39
C ASN A 57 9.23 -5.07 5.70
N GLY A 58 8.64 -5.29 6.87
CA GLY A 58 7.36 -4.73 7.27
C GLY A 58 6.17 -5.45 6.62
N GLY A 59 4.99 -4.91 6.81
CA GLY A 59 3.75 -5.58 6.41
C GLY A 59 3.51 -6.88 7.19
N ASP A 60 2.67 -7.76 6.64
CA ASP A 60 2.15 -8.91 7.37
C ASP A 60 3.28 -9.92 7.63
N ASN A 61 3.52 -10.24 8.90
CA ASN A 61 4.58 -11.17 9.32
C ASN A 61 5.99 -10.77 8.84
N ASP A 62 6.22 -9.47 8.61
CA ASP A 62 7.48 -8.94 8.10
C ASP A 62 7.87 -9.46 6.70
N LEU A 63 6.89 -9.85 5.87
CA LEU A 63 7.15 -10.44 4.54
C LEU A 63 7.23 -9.41 3.41
N GLY A 64 7.11 -8.13 3.75
CA GLY A 64 7.25 -7.00 2.84
C GLY A 64 5.92 -6.51 2.27
N SER A 65 5.98 -5.38 1.57
CA SER A 65 4.79 -4.70 1.06
C SER A 65 5.04 -3.97 -0.25
N VAL A 66 3.96 -3.64 -0.95
CA VAL A 66 3.93 -2.65 -2.04
C VAL A 66 3.24 -1.41 -1.48
N PHE A 67 3.81 -0.23 -1.70
CA PHE A 67 3.25 1.03 -1.22
C PHE A 67 3.15 2.07 -2.34
N VAL A 68 2.36 3.11 -2.05
CA VAL A 68 2.30 4.36 -2.81
C VAL A 68 2.43 5.53 -1.84
N ILE A 69 3.08 6.61 -2.29
CA ILE A 69 3.12 7.90 -1.61
C ILE A 69 3.07 9.00 -2.65
N ASN A 70 2.51 10.16 -2.31
CA ASN A 70 2.56 11.30 -3.22
C ASN A 70 4.00 11.86 -3.32
N THR A 71 4.32 12.51 -4.44
CA THR A 71 5.62 13.19 -4.65
C THR A 71 5.90 14.30 -3.65
N ASN A 72 4.87 14.79 -2.95
CA ASN A 72 4.97 15.75 -1.86
C ASN A 72 5.03 15.12 -0.46
N GLY A 73 5.16 13.79 -0.36
CA GLY A 73 5.26 13.05 0.91
C GLY A 73 3.92 12.76 1.60
N ASN A 74 2.79 13.24 1.07
CA ASN A 74 1.49 12.96 1.67
C ASN A 74 0.92 11.61 1.21
N ASN A 75 -0.08 11.12 1.97
CA ASN A 75 -0.88 9.94 1.62
C ASN A 75 -0.06 8.67 1.36
N TYR A 76 0.94 8.40 2.21
CA TYR A 76 1.56 7.09 2.23
C TYR A 76 0.51 6.01 2.50
N GLN A 77 0.45 5.00 1.64
CA GLN A 77 -0.53 3.93 1.69
C GLN A 77 0.11 2.61 1.27
N ARG A 78 -0.16 1.56 2.04
CA ARG A 78 0.13 0.19 1.64
C ARG A 78 -0.92 -0.28 0.63
N LEU A 79 -0.46 -0.65 -0.56
CA LEU A 79 -1.28 -1.19 -1.65
C LEU A 79 -1.45 -2.70 -1.53
N TYR A 80 -0.41 -3.39 -1.09
CA TYR A 80 -0.39 -4.84 -0.92
C TYR A 80 0.53 -5.23 0.22
N SER A 81 0.16 -6.26 0.97
CA SER A 81 0.96 -6.88 2.02
C SER A 81 1.21 -8.32 1.61
N PHE A 82 2.47 -8.73 1.51
CA PHE A 82 2.80 -10.11 1.18
C PHE A 82 2.51 -11.00 2.39
N SER A 83 1.94 -12.17 2.15
CA SER A 83 1.57 -13.12 3.21
C SER A 83 2.31 -14.45 3.10
N GLY A 84 3.16 -14.60 2.08
CA GLY A 84 3.68 -15.88 1.64
C GLY A 84 4.61 -16.59 2.63
N ARG A 85 4.07 -17.53 3.40
CA ARG A 85 4.81 -18.71 3.91
C ARG A 85 4.32 -19.95 3.18
N THR A 86 5.23 -20.91 2.99
CA THR A 86 5.06 -22.21 2.31
C THR A 86 3.64 -22.48 1.79
N ASN A 87 3.50 -22.57 0.46
CA ASN A 87 2.28 -22.89 -0.30
C ASN A 87 1.41 -21.69 -0.71
N ASN A 88 1.78 -20.47 -0.35
CA ASN A 88 1.17 -19.26 -0.90
C ASN A 88 1.91 -18.81 -2.18
N GLU A 89 1.13 -18.52 -3.22
CA GLU A 89 1.62 -18.14 -4.55
C GLU A 89 1.95 -16.65 -4.68
N ASP A 90 1.68 -15.82 -3.66
CA ASP A 90 1.88 -14.37 -3.71
C ASP A 90 3.34 -13.92 -3.47
N GLY A 91 4.15 -14.75 -2.81
CA GLY A 91 5.57 -14.49 -2.56
C GLY A 91 5.88 -13.73 -1.26
N SER A 92 7.17 -13.54 -0.98
CA SER A 92 7.67 -12.74 0.15
C SER A 92 9.01 -12.10 -0.19
N LYS A 93 9.38 -11.05 0.56
CA LYS A 93 10.61 -10.26 0.35
C LYS A 93 10.64 -9.70 -1.08
N PRO A 94 9.72 -8.78 -1.45
CA PRO A 94 9.76 -8.12 -2.74
C PRO A 94 11.10 -7.42 -2.94
N ILE A 95 11.62 -7.49 -4.16
CA ILE A 95 12.91 -6.92 -4.54
C ILE A 95 12.80 -5.92 -5.67
N ASP A 96 13.80 -5.03 -5.70
CA ASP A 96 14.00 -4.03 -6.75
C ASP A 96 12.79 -3.09 -6.95
N ASN A 97 12.59 -2.64 -8.18
CA ASN A 97 11.52 -1.73 -8.58
C ASN A 97 10.28 -2.49 -9.02
N VAL A 98 9.14 -1.84 -8.84
CA VAL A 98 7.93 -2.15 -9.60
C VAL A 98 7.92 -1.38 -10.93
N ILE A 99 7.26 -1.93 -11.94
CA ILE A 99 6.99 -1.27 -13.21
C ILE A 99 5.49 -1.07 -13.40
N LEU A 100 5.08 0.09 -13.91
CA LEU A 100 3.68 0.38 -14.23
C LEU A 100 3.41 0.05 -15.70
N VAL A 101 2.56 -0.95 -15.96
CA VAL A 101 2.20 -1.39 -17.31
C VAL A 101 0.69 -1.53 -17.40
N ASN A 102 0.07 -0.82 -18.35
CA ASN A 102 -1.38 -0.85 -18.61
C ASN A 102 -2.23 -0.66 -17.34
N GLY A 103 -1.82 0.25 -16.45
CA GLY A 103 -2.54 0.57 -15.22
C GLY A 103 -2.31 -0.42 -14.05
N TRP A 104 -1.30 -1.29 -14.15
CA TRP A 104 -0.97 -2.25 -13.09
C TRP A 104 0.51 -2.22 -12.74
N LEU A 105 0.82 -2.41 -11.46
CA LEU A 105 2.19 -2.57 -10.97
C LEU A 105 2.59 -4.03 -11.09
N TYR A 106 3.74 -4.28 -11.71
CA TYR A 106 4.37 -5.60 -11.75
C TYR A 106 5.70 -5.54 -11.02
N GLY A 107 6.04 -6.60 -10.29
CA GLY A 107 7.30 -6.72 -9.57
C GLY A 107 7.62 -8.17 -9.26
N MET A 108 8.70 -8.38 -8.51
CA MET A 108 9.21 -9.70 -8.19
C MET A 108 9.43 -9.87 -6.69
N THR A 109 9.27 -11.09 -6.21
CA THR A 109 9.67 -11.52 -4.87
C THR A 109 10.86 -12.48 -4.96
N THR A 110 11.77 -12.47 -3.98
CA THR A 110 12.87 -13.47 -3.92
C THR A 110 12.42 -14.81 -3.35
N GLU A 111 11.33 -14.80 -2.59
CA GLU A 111 10.78 -15.98 -1.94
C GLU A 111 9.33 -16.24 -2.40
N GLY A 112 8.86 -17.45 -2.15
CA GLY A 112 7.59 -18.01 -2.63
C GLY A 112 7.69 -18.77 -3.95
N GLY A 113 6.55 -19.22 -4.47
CA GLY A 113 6.48 -20.00 -5.70
C GLY A 113 7.11 -21.41 -5.57
N THR A 114 7.32 -22.07 -6.72
CA THR A 114 7.89 -23.41 -6.76
C THR A 114 9.32 -23.40 -6.22
N LYS A 115 9.60 -24.24 -5.20
CA LYS A 115 10.91 -24.33 -4.54
C LYS A 115 11.39 -23.04 -3.86
N ASN A 116 10.48 -22.11 -3.55
CA ASN A 116 10.81 -20.85 -2.89
C ASN A 116 11.80 -19.98 -3.72
N LEU A 117 11.67 -20.00 -5.05
CA LEU A 117 12.55 -19.29 -5.98
C LEU A 117 12.01 -17.94 -6.44
N GLY A 118 10.96 -17.45 -5.77
CA GLY A 118 10.34 -16.18 -6.06
C GLY A 118 9.12 -16.29 -6.97
N THR A 119 8.43 -15.16 -7.10
CA THR A 119 7.23 -15.00 -7.91
C THR A 119 7.28 -13.68 -8.67
N ILE A 120 6.48 -13.57 -9.73
CA ILE A 120 6.12 -12.29 -10.35
C ILE A 120 4.72 -11.94 -9.86
N PHE A 121 4.56 -10.78 -9.26
CA PHE A 121 3.26 -10.29 -8.80
C PHE A 121 2.71 -9.19 -9.69
N LYS A 122 1.39 -8.99 -9.59
CA LYS A 122 0.67 -7.89 -10.21
C LYS A 122 -0.29 -7.27 -9.18
N VAL A 123 -0.16 -5.97 -8.94
CA VAL A 123 -0.92 -5.23 -7.91
C VAL A 123 -1.59 -3.99 -8.51
N SER A 124 -2.78 -3.67 -8.01
CA SER A 124 -3.48 -2.43 -8.36
C SER A 124 -2.73 -1.21 -7.80
N PRO A 125 -2.47 -0.15 -8.58
CA PRO A 125 -1.81 1.06 -8.09
C PRO A 125 -2.72 1.94 -7.20
N THR A 126 -3.95 1.50 -6.94
CA THR A 126 -4.87 2.17 -6.02
C THR A 126 -5.23 1.25 -4.86
N PRO A 127 -5.30 1.75 -3.61
CA PRO A 127 -5.73 0.94 -2.48
C PRO A 127 -7.11 0.35 -2.73
N SER A 128 -7.33 -0.87 -2.23
CA SER A 128 -8.65 -1.46 -2.16
C SER A 128 -9.55 -0.56 -1.31
N ARG A 129 -10.45 0.19 -1.94
CA ARG A 129 -11.51 0.89 -1.21
C ARG A 129 -12.39 -0.17 -0.57
N SER A 130 -12.46 -0.20 0.76
CA SER A 130 -13.57 -0.87 1.45
C SER A 130 -14.87 -0.37 0.81
N PRO A 131 -15.83 -1.24 0.43
CA PRO A 131 -17.08 -0.78 -0.16
C PRO A 131 -17.70 0.18 0.85
N THR A 132 -17.88 1.44 0.45
CA THR A 132 -18.64 2.40 1.25
C THR A 132 -19.99 1.76 1.51
N PRO A 133 -20.42 1.54 2.77
CA PRO A 133 -21.75 1.05 3.04
C PRO A 133 -22.72 1.94 2.29
N ALA A 134 -23.57 1.36 1.44
CA ALA A 134 -24.60 2.13 0.76
C ALA A 134 -25.33 2.98 1.81
N PRO A 135 -25.62 4.27 1.53
CA PRO A 135 -26.35 5.09 2.48
C PRO A 135 -27.61 4.34 2.89
N ARG A 136 -27.77 4.11 4.20
CA ARG A 136 -28.94 3.41 4.74
C ARG A 136 -30.18 4.08 4.14
N PRO A 137 -31.05 3.36 3.40
CA PRO A 137 -32.26 3.98 2.87
C PRO A 137 -33.02 4.61 4.03
N THR A 138 -33.30 5.91 3.92
CA THR A 138 -34.14 6.60 4.91
C THR A 138 -35.49 5.89 4.94
N PRO A 139 -35.93 5.38 6.11
CA PRO A 139 -37.24 4.74 6.19
C PRO A 139 -38.31 5.72 5.72
N PRO A 140 -39.32 5.27 4.95
CA PRO A 140 -40.40 6.14 4.52
C PRO A 140 -41.09 6.77 5.74
N PRO A 141 -41.59 8.01 5.62
CA PRO A 141 -42.31 8.65 6.72
C PRO A 141 -43.48 7.76 7.17
N ALA A 142 -43.64 7.61 8.48
CA ALA A 142 -44.72 6.83 9.06
C ALA A 142 -46.06 7.35 8.52
N ARG A 143 -46.90 6.45 8.01
CA ARG A 143 -48.27 6.81 7.61
C ARG A 143 -49.03 7.28 8.86
N PRO A 144 -49.78 8.40 8.80
CA PRO A 144 -50.66 8.81 9.89
C PRO A 144 -51.64 7.68 10.22
N VAL A 145 -51.72 7.30 11.50
CA VAL A 145 -52.73 6.36 11.98
C VAL A 145 -54.06 7.12 12.07
N GLU A 146 -54.97 6.86 11.13
CA GLU A 146 -56.33 7.41 11.18
C GLU A 146 -57.15 6.60 12.19
N ILE A 147 -57.31 7.11 13.42
CA ILE A 147 -58.24 6.52 14.39
C ILE A 147 -59.64 7.03 14.04
N ARG A 148 -60.43 6.19 13.36
CA ARG A 148 -61.87 6.45 13.17
C ARG A 148 -62.60 6.00 14.42
N SER A 149 -63.15 6.94 15.18
CA SER A 149 -64.10 6.63 16.23
C SER A 149 -65.39 6.09 15.59
N ILE A 150 -65.83 4.93 16.05
CA ILE A 150 -67.16 4.39 15.73
C ILE A 150 -68.10 4.98 16.77
N ALA A 151 -68.89 5.98 16.40
CA ALA A 151 -69.99 6.44 17.22
C ALA A 151 -71.19 5.50 17.01
N THR A 152 -71.72 4.97 18.11
CA THR A 152 -73.02 4.28 18.20
C THR A 152 -74.14 5.26 18.44
#